data_AF-A0A2Z3UT84-F1
#
_entry.id   AF-A0A2Z3UT84-F1
#
_cell.length_a   1.000
_cell.length_b   1.000
_cell.length_c   1.000
_cell.angle_alpha   90.00
_cell.angle_beta   90.00
_cell.angle_gamma   90.00
#
_symmetry.space_group_name_H-M   'P 1'
#
loop_
_entity.id
_entity.type
_entity.pdbx_description
1 polymer ?
#
loop_
_entity_poly.entity_id
_entity_poly.type
_entity_poly.pdbx_seq_one_letter_code
_entity_poly.pdbx_strand_id
1 'polypeptide(L)'
;MPISGIVWQPCRVEVRERAIPLADNGGRSYHAVPLLWPEHDTDCTNAEIDFAERDVASPTVDLFAHHDGAQSNCSISVDSTQFHNYAVDWQPNSVKWYVDGNLICTVNASINHYSSTNGGAQMDLFPSSGTLMRPARQDVDWIRTYSTASTQYR
;
A
#
# COMPACT_ATOMS: atom_id res chain seq x y z
N MET A 1 3.38 16.62 1.97
CA MET A 1 2.23 17.45 2.40
C MET A 1 0.98 16.61 2.20
N PRO A 2 0.21 16.30 3.25
CA PRO A 2 -1.02 15.54 3.08
C PRO A 2 -2.02 16.38 2.28
N ILE A 3 -2.63 15.75 1.27
CA ILE A 3 -3.82 16.26 0.61
C ILE A 3 -4.97 16.15 1.61
N SER A 4 -5.24 17.24 2.33
CA SER A 4 -6.40 17.34 3.22
C SER A 4 -7.68 17.29 2.38
N GLY A 5 -8.58 16.35 2.69
CA GLY A 5 -9.96 16.40 2.18
C GLY A 5 -10.64 15.07 1.84
N ILE A 6 -10.00 13.91 1.99
CA ILE A 6 -10.71 12.64 1.80
C ILE A 6 -10.48 11.71 2.99
N VAL A 7 -11.55 11.48 3.74
CA VAL A 7 -11.62 10.58 4.90
C VAL A 7 -12.19 9.24 4.41
N TRP A 8 -11.38 8.18 4.43
CA TRP A 8 -11.82 6.83 4.05
C TRP A 8 -12.26 6.02 5.28
N GLN A 9 -13.47 5.47 5.21
CA GLN A 9 -14.03 4.46 6.12
C GLN A 9 -13.80 3.05 5.52
N PRO A 10 -14.14 1.94 6.22
CA PRO A 10 -14.13 0.61 5.61
C PRO A 10 -14.80 0.66 4.23
N CYS A 11 -14.01 0.32 3.22
CA CYS A 11 -14.34 0.46 1.81
C CYS A 11 -13.41 -0.42 0.99
N ARG A 12 -13.67 -0.48 -0.31
CA ARG A 12 -12.71 -1.03 -1.25
C ARG A 12 -11.94 0.09 -1.92
N VAL A 13 -10.62 0.00 -1.90
CA VAL A 13 -9.70 0.90 -2.62
C VAL A 13 -8.95 0.08 -3.65
N GLU A 14 -8.73 0.64 -4.82
CA GLU A 14 -7.97 0.01 -5.89
C GLU A 14 -7.02 1.03 -6.50
N VAL A 15 -5.75 0.65 -6.63
CA VAL A 15 -4.67 1.45 -7.17
C VAL A 15 -4.10 0.72 -8.37
N ARG A 16 -4.02 1.43 -9.50
CA ARG A 16 -3.26 0.96 -10.66
C ARG A 16 -1.90 1.62 -10.67
N GLU A 17 -0.86 0.85 -10.43
CA GLU A 17 0.50 1.39 -10.35
C GLU A 17 1.56 0.41 -10.84
N ARG A 18 2.76 0.96 -11.05
CA ARG A 18 4.01 0.20 -11.24
C ARG A 18 5.17 0.91 -10.58
N ALA A 19 6.24 0.17 -10.30
CA ALA A 19 7.50 0.70 -9.81
C ALA A 19 8.66 0.22 -10.70
N ILE A 20 9.38 1.15 -11.31
CA ILE A 20 10.42 0.82 -12.32
C ILE A 20 11.77 1.47 -12.01
N PRO A 21 12.88 0.77 -12.26
CA PRO A 21 14.21 1.38 -12.30
C PRO A 21 14.35 2.20 -13.60
N LEU A 22 15.08 3.31 -13.52
CA LEU A 22 15.32 4.21 -14.67
C LEU A 22 16.71 4.03 -15.27
N ALA A 23 17.62 3.40 -14.54
CA ALA A 23 18.97 3.07 -14.99
C ALA A 23 19.48 1.86 -14.23
N ASP A 24 20.49 1.17 -14.76
CA ASP A 24 21.26 0.18 -14.02
C ASP A 24 22.64 0.75 -13.71
N ASN A 25 22.78 1.38 -12.55
CA ASN A 25 24.02 2.02 -12.09
C ASN A 25 24.71 1.24 -10.95
N GLY A 26 24.27 0.00 -10.69
CA GLY A 26 24.76 -0.81 -9.58
C GLY A 26 24.36 -0.31 -8.18
N GLY A 27 23.51 0.72 -8.08
CA GLY A 27 22.98 1.24 -6.83
C GLY A 27 21.88 0.36 -6.22
N ARG A 28 21.56 0.60 -4.95
CA ARG A 28 20.44 -0.08 -4.26
C ARG A 28 19.08 0.40 -4.80
N SER A 29 18.07 -0.47 -4.75
CA SER A 29 16.68 -0.09 -5.04
C SER A 29 16.10 0.80 -3.94
N TYR A 30 15.19 1.69 -4.33
CA TYR A 30 14.23 2.28 -3.41
C TYR A 30 13.15 1.25 -3.05
N HIS A 31 12.43 1.52 -1.97
CA HIS A 31 11.32 0.69 -1.52
C HIS A 31 9.99 1.39 -1.86
N ALA A 32 9.19 0.82 -2.74
CA ALA A 32 7.95 1.43 -3.24
C ALA A 32 6.74 0.82 -2.55
N VAL A 33 5.83 1.66 -2.09
CA VAL A 33 4.62 1.21 -1.41
C VAL A 33 3.43 2.16 -1.69
N PRO A 34 2.38 1.69 -2.39
CA PRO A 34 1.06 2.29 -2.31
C PRO A 34 0.37 1.81 -1.02
N LEU A 35 -0.19 2.73 -0.23
CA LEU A 35 -0.70 2.44 1.11
C LEU A 35 -1.92 3.28 1.51
N LEU A 36 -2.63 2.78 2.53
CA LEU A 36 -3.49 3.56 3.41
C LEU A 36 -2.72 3.80 4.71
N TRP A 37 -2.43 5.07 5.00
CA TRP A 37 -1.77 5.49 6.23
C TRP A 37 -2.81 6.08 7.20
N PRO A 38 -2.70 5.86 8.52
CA PRO A 38 -3.62 6.48 9.47
C PRO A 38 -3.55 8.01 9.47
N GLU A 39 -4.58 8.66 10.01
CA GLU A 39 -4.59 10.12 10.18
C GLU A 39 -3.44 10.62 11.06
N HIS A 40 -3.06 9.83 12.06
CA HIS A 40 -1.99 10.13 13.00
C HIS A 40 -0.86 9.12 12.87
N ASP A 41 0.37 9.62 12.70
CA ASP A 41 1.57 8.76 12.55
C ASP A 41 1.80 7.84 13.75
N THR A 42 1.34 8.21 14.95
CA THR A 42 1.44 7.37 16.15
C THR A 42 0.64 6.08 16.04
N ASP A 43 -0.29 5.99 15.09
CA ASP A 43 -1.18 4.87 14.90
C ASP A 43 -0.71 3.91 13.80
N CYS A 44 0.43 4.14 13.14
CA CYS A 44 0.89 3.34 12.00
C CYS A 44 0.94 1.83 12.31
N THR A 45 1.39 1.45 13.50
CA THR A 45 1.45 0.03 13.92
C THR A 45 0.08 -0.61 14.18
N ASN A 46 -1.00 0.16 14.14
CA ASN A 46 -2.36 -0.30 14.39
C ASN A 46 -3.30 -0.12 13.19
N ALA A 47 -2.90 0.63 12.16
CA ALA A 47 -3.85 1.18 11.19
C ALA A 47 -3.28 1.47 9.80
N GLU A 48 -2.15 0.85 9.45
CA GLU A 48 -1.54 0.93 8.11
C GLU A 48 -1.91 -0.29 7.26
N ILE A 49 -2.21 -0.06 5.99
CA ILE A 49 -2.49 -1.13 5.02
C ILE A 49 -1.73 -0.89 3.73
N ASP A 50 -0.83 -1.81 3.39
CA ASP A 50 0.02 -1.73 2.22
C ASP A 50 -0.53 -2.57 1.08
N PHE A 51 -0.74 -1.95 -0.07
CA PHE A 51 -1.34 -2.60 -1.24
C PHE A 51 -0.33 -3.45 -1.99
N ALA A 52 0.94 -3.01 -2.01
CA ALA A 52 2.01 -3.61 -2.80
C ALA A 52 3.39 -3.12 -2.35
N GLU A 53 3.83 -3.52 -1.17
CA GLU A 53 5.13 -3.14 -0.62
C GLU A 53 6.27 -3.97 -1.25
N ARG A 54 7.32 -3.32 -1.73
CA ARG A 54 8.45 -4.00 -2.41
C ARG A 54 9.64 -3.08 -2.69
N ASP A 55 10.82 -3.68 -2.79
CA ASP A 55 11.91 -3.03 -3.52
C ASP A 55 11.56 -2.88 -5.01
N VAL A 56 11.94 -1.76 -5.62
CA VAL A 56 11.73 -1.51 -7.05
C VAL A 56 12.35 -2.63 -7.89
N ALA A 57 11.54 -3.16 -8.82
CA ALA A 57 11.81 -4.34 -9.67
C ALA A 57 11.93 -5.68 -8.93
N SER A 58 11.58 -5.76 -7.65
CA SER A 58 11.40 -7.05 -6.98
C SER A 58 10.27 -7.82 -7.66
N PRO A 59 10.46 -9.13 -7.94
CA PRO A 59 9.40 -10.00 -8.42
C PRO A 59 8.46 -10.42 -7.29
N THR A 60 8.81 -10.17 -6.03
CA THR A 60 7.96 -10.42 -4.86
C THR A 60 7.36 -9.10 -4.41
N VAL A 61 6.05 -9.10 -4.24
CA VAL A 61 5.26 -8.01 -3.70
C VAL A 61 4.63 -8.49 -2.41
N ASP A 62 4.87 -7.75 -1.34
CA ASP A 62 4.29 -8.01 -0.03
C ASP A 62 3.03 -7.15 0.19
N LEU A 63 2.10 -7.72 0.94
CA LEU A 63 0.77 -7.18 1.22
C LEU A 63 0.64 -7.19 2.74
N PHE A 64 0.58 -6.02 3.37
CA PHE A 64 0.66 -5.90 4.82
C PHE A 64 -0.56 -5.22 5.42
N ALA A 65 -1.02 -5.73 6.56
CA ALA A 65 -1.85 -4.97 7.49
C ALA A 65 -1.13 -4.86 8.83
N HIS A 66 -1.00 -3.62 9.29
CA HIS A 66 -0.59 -3.29 10.64
C HIS A 66 -1.85 -3.11 11.48
N HIS A 67 -1.97 -3.90 12.56
CA HIS A 67 -3.13 -3.89 13.43
C HIS A 67 -2.76 -4.36 14.83
N ASP A 68 -3.34 -3.74 15.86
CA ASP A 68 -3.15 -4.14 17.28
C ASP A 68 -1.68 -4.21 17.73
N GLY A 69 -0.81 -3.36 17.16
CA GLY A 69 0.63 -3.36 17.39
C GLY A 69 1.37 -4.56 16.78
N ALA A 70 0.69 -5.34 15.94
CA ALA A 70 1.22 -6.47 15.19
C ALA A 70 1.16 -6.20 13.67
N GLN A 71 1.82 -7.07 12.92
CA GLN A 71 1.80 -7.05 11.46
C GLN A 71 1.40 -8.43 10.95
N SER A 72 0.45 -8.47 10.01
CA SER A 72 0.04 -9.65 9.28
C SER A 72 0.29 -9.45 7.81
N ASN A 73 0.78 -10.48 7.11
CA ASN A 73 1.16 -10.33 5.72
C ASN A 73 0.97 -11.57 4.86
N CYS A 74 1.07 -11.34 3.57
CA CYS A 74 1.10 -12.32 2.51
C CYS A 74 1.94 -11.75 1.36
N SER A 75 2.37 -12.61 0.46
CA SER A 75 3.21 -12.21 -0.67
C SER A 75 2.70 -12.84 -1.96
N ILE A 76 2.91 -12.13 -3.07
CA ILE A 76 2.66 -12.63 -4.41
C ILE A 76 3.88 -12.39 -5.29
N SER A 77 4.10 -13.26 -6.27
CA SER A 77 5.06 -12.99 -7.33
C SER A 77 4.38 -12.41 -8.58
N VAL A 78 4.78 -11.20 -8.96
CA VAL A 78 4.34 -10.50 -10.18
C VAL A 78 5.47 -9.62 -10.72
N ASP A 79 5.46 -9.34 -12.03
CA ASP A 79 6.37 -8.34 -12.61
C ASP A 79 5.89 -6.92 -12.27
N SER A 80 6.33 -6.44 -11.12
CA SER A 80 5.89 -5.15 -10.58
C SER A 80 6.41 -3.92 -11.36
N THR A 81 7.17 -4.15 -12.43
CA THR A 81 7.54 -3.12 -13.41
C THR A 81 6.46 -2.86 -14.45
N GLN A 82 5.49 -3.77 -14.58
CA GLN A 82 4.26 -3.55 -15.35
C GLN A 82 3.18 -2.98 -14.44
N PHE A 83 2.22 -2.28 -15.05
CA PHE A 83 1.09 -1.79 -14.29
C PHE A 83 0.16 -2.94 -13.92
N HIS A 84 -0.08 -3.08 -12.61
CA HIS A 84 -1.05 -4.01 -12.04
C HIS A 84 -2.12 -3.25 -11.27
N ASN A 85 -3.28 -3.88 -11.10
CA ASN A 85 -4.34 -3.35 -10.24
C ASN A 85 -4.25 -4.03 -8.88
N TYR A 86 -3.82 -3.28 -7.87
CA TYR A 86 -3.78 -3.72 -6.48
C TYR A 86 -5.01 -3.18 -5.77
N ALA A 87 -5.81 -4.06 -5.17
CA ALA A 87 -7.01 -3.69 -4.47
C ALA A 87 -7.00 -4.19 -3.03
N VAL A 88 -7.43 -3.33 -2.11
CA VAL A 88 -7.72 -3.65 -0.73
C VAL A 88 -9.23 -3.54 -0.53
N ASP A 89 -9.86 -4.61 -0.05
CA ASP A 89 -11.21 -4.58 0.52
C ASP A 89 -11.07 -4.61 2.05
N TRP A 90 -11.21 -3.45 2.65
CA TRP A 90 -11.11 -3.25 4.09
C TRP A 90 -12.51 -3.20 4.70
N GLN A 91 -12.78 -4.16 5.59
CA GLN A 91 -14.01 -4.29 6.35
C GLN A 91 -13.70 -4.23 7.86
N PRO A 92 -14.70 -4.02 8.73
CA PRO A 92 -14.47 -3.85 10.17
C PRO A 92 -13.60 -4.93 10.83
N ASN A 93 -13.67 -6.18 10.35
CA ASN A 93 -12.96 -7.33 10.93
C ASN A 93 -12.10 -8.11 9.91
N SER A 94 -11.89 -7.57 8.71
CA SER A 94 -11.07 -8.25 7.71
C SER A 94 -10.46 -7.29 6.70
N VAL A 95 -9.25 -7.59 6.26
CA VAL A 95 -8.62 -6.95 5.12
C VAL A 95 -8.35 -8.02 4.06
N LYS A 96 -8.73 -7.74 2.82
CA LYS A 96 -8.51 -8.64 1.69
C LYS A 96 -7.75 -7.93 0.59
N TRP A 97 -6.81 -8.64 -0.02
CA TRP A 97 -6.05 -8.12 -1.15
C TRP A 97 -6.39 -8.84 -2.43
N TYR A 98 -6.48 -8.05 -3.49
CA TYR A 98 -6.67 -8.51 -4.85
C TYR A 98 -5.55 -7.98 -5.74
N VAL A 99 -5.03 -8.83 -6.61
CA VAL A 99 -4.08 -8.42 -7.67
C VAL A 99 -4.68 -8.82 -9.01
N ASP A 100 -4.88 -7.82 -9.87
CA ASP A 100 -5.58 -7.95 -11.16
C ASP A 100 -6.94 -8.65 -11.03
N GLY A 101 -7.66 -8.35 -9.95
CA GLY A 101 -8.99 -8.90 -9.65
C GLY A 101 -8.99 -10.27 -8.97
N ASN A 102 -7.84 -10.93 -8.81
CA ASN A 102 -7.74 -12.22 -8.15
C ASN A 102 -7.53 -12.04 -6.65
N LEU A 103 -8.34 -12.72 -5.81
CA LEU A 103 -8.14 -12.72 -4.36
C LEU A 103 -6.83 -13.45 -4.04
N ILE A 104 -5.91 -12.73 -3.39
CA ILE A 104 -4.61 -13.28 -3.00
C ILE A 104 -4.62 -13.67 -1.54
N CYS A 105 -5.29 -12.87 -0.70
CA CYS A 105 -5.11 -12.94 0.73
C CYS A 105 -6.32 -12.41 1.49
N THR A 106 -6.56 -12.98 2.66
CA THR A 106 -7.55 -12.49 3.63
C THR A 106 -6.90 -12.56 5.00
N VAL A 107 -6.83 -11.43 5.68
CA VAL A 107 -6.36 -11.28 7.05
C VAL A 107 -7.55 -10.91 7.94
N ASN A 108 -7.64 -11.55 9.10
CA ASN A 108 -8.58 -11.16 10.15
C ASN A 108 -7.93 -10.06 10.98
N ALA A 109 -8.23 -8.80 10.68
CA ALA A 109 -7.70 -7.62 11.35
C ALA A 109 -8.82 -6.61 11.59
N SER A 110 -8.76 -5.90 12.72
CA SER A 110 -9.73 -4.88 13.11
C SER A 110 -9.09 -3.50 13.11
N ILE A 111 -9.29 -2.74 12.03
CA ILE A 111 -8.75 -1.36 11.87
C ILE A 111 -9.88 -0.33 12.05
N ASN A 112 -10.92 -0.67 12.80
CA ASN A 112 -12.19 0.06 12.91
C ASN A 112 -12.15 1.40 13.69
N HIS A 113 -11.13 1.64 14.52
CA HIS A 113 -11.05 2.84 15.36
C HIS A 113 -10.50 4.07 14.61
N TYR A 114 -9.90 3.87 13.45
CA TYR A 114 -9.21 4.89 12.68
C TYR A 114 -10.15 5.37 11.58
N SER A 115 -11.09 6.22 11.98
CA SER A 115 -12.22 6.67 11.15
C SER A 115 -11.81 7.44 9.88
N SER A 116 -10.52 7.69 9.68
CA SER A 116 -9.94 8.20 8.45
C SER A 116 -8.56 7.59 8.23
N THR A 117 -8.29 7.18 7.00
CA THR A 117 -6.93 6.93 6.49
C THR A 117 -6.66 7.88 5.33
N ASN A 118 -5.38 8.20 5.10
CA ASN A 118 -4.92 8.93 3.93
C ASN A 118 -4.34 7.92 2.93
N GLY A 119 -4.80 7.98 1.68
CA GLY A 119 -4.19 7.20 0.59
C GLY A 119 -2.94 7.89 0.06
N GLY A 120 -1.87 7.12 -0.15
CA GLY A 120 -0.60 7.64 -0.66
C GLY A 120 0.22 6.61 -1.43
N ALA A 121 1.26 7.11 -2.07
CA ALA A 121 2.36 6.30 -2.61
C ALA A 121 3.66 6.86 -2.05
N GLN A 122 4.48 5.99 -1.47
CA GLN A 122 5.77 6.32 -0.87
C GLN A 122 6.88 5.57 -1.59
N MET A 123 8.05 6.22 -1.63
CA MET A 123 9.27 5.62 -2.15
C MET A 123 10.38 5.81 -1.10
N ASP A 124 10.46 4.84 -0.20
CA ASP A 124 11.27 4.91 1.02
C ASP A 124 12.75 4.68 0.75
N LEU A 125 13.54 5.23 1.68
CA LEU A 125 14.98 5.18 1.70
C LEU A 125 15.47 4.56 3.02
N PHE A 126 15.49 3.24 3.09
CA PHE A 126 16.07 2.49 4.21
C PHE A 126 17.60 2.35 4.27
N PRO A 127 18.42 2.58 3.23
CA PRO A 127 19.88 2.51 3.36
C PRO A 127 20.47 3.63 4.22
N SER A 128 21.70 3.41 4.70
CA SER A 128 22.50 4.46 5.34
C SER A 128 22.76 5.64 4.40
N SER A 129 22.88 6.84 4.97
CA SER A 129 23.25 8.06 4.23
C SER A 129 24.53 7.86 3.39
N GLY A 130 24.52 8.39 2.17
CA GLY A 130 25.63 8.27 1.21
C GLY A 130 25.62 6.97 0.38
N THR A 131 24.68 6.05 0.61
CA THR A 131 24.53 4.86 -0.24
C THR A 131 24.16 5.26 -1.67
N LEU A 132 24.85 4.68 -2.65
CA LEU A 132 24.50 4.84 -4.06
C LEU A 132 23.13 4.21 -4.32
N MET A 133 22.16 5.03 -4.71
CA MET A 133 20.82 4.59 -5.08
C MET A 133 20.70 4.45 -6.59
N ARG A 134 19.87 3.49 -7.01
CA ARG A 134 19.47 3.32 -8.40
C ARG A 134 18.26 4.22 -8.68
N PRO A 135 18.35 5.17 -9.62
CA PRO A 135 17.21 6.01 -9.97
C PRO A 135 15.99 5.17 -10.32
N ALA A 136 14.83 5.55 -9.80
CA ALA A 136 13.58 4.82 -9.95
C ALA A 136 12.39 5.79 -10.03
N ARG A 137 11.24 5.28 -10.49
CA ARG A 137 9.95 5.96 -10.37
C ARG A 137 8.86 4.98 -9.96
N GLN A 138 7.88 5.48 -9.21
CA GLN A 138 6.60 4.83 -9.00
C GLN A 138 5.54 5.64 -9.76
N ASP A 139 4.86 5.00 -10.70
CA ASP A 139 3.81 5.61 -11.52
C ASP A 139 2.45 5.13 -11.01
N VAL A 140 1.57 6.06 -10.63
CA VAL A 140 0.15 5.75 -10.34
C VAL A 140 -0.69 6.26 -11.51
N ASP A 141 -1.40 5.35 -12.19
CA ASP A 141 -2.31 5.68 -13.28
C ASP A 141 -3.63 6.23 -12.72
N TRP A 142 -4.24 5.49 -11.79
CA TRP A 142 -5.45 5.92 -11.11
C TRP A 142 -5.59 5.26 -9.74
N ILE A 143 -6.42 5.91 -8.91
CA ILE A 143 -6.92 5.38 -7.64
C ILE A 143 -8.45 5.43 -7.71
N ARG A 144 -9.11 4.35 -7.33
CA ARG A 144 -10.57 4.26 -7.22
C ARG A 144 -10.97 3.78 -5.86
N THR A 145 -12.08 4.30 -5.39
CA THR A 145 -12.66 3.93 -4.11
C THR A 145 -14.12 3.61 -4.30
N TYR A 146 -14.55 2.52 -3.70
CA TYR A 146 -15.89 2.00 -3.81
C TYR A 146 -16.46 1.88 -2.40
N SER A 147 -17.60 2.55 -2.18
CA SER A 147 -18.32 2.39 -0.93
C SER A 147 -18.80 0.95 -0.78
N THR A 148 -18.62 0.41 0.41
CA THR A 148 -19.25 -0.80 0.89
C THR A 148 -20.41 -0.42 1.82
N ALA A 149 -21.25 -1.37 2.24
CA ALA A 149 -22.34 -1.09 3.19
C ALA A 149 -21.84 -0.48 4.52
N SER A 150 -20.56 -0.65 4.82
CA SER A 150 -19.83 -0.12 5.98
C SER A 150 -19.21 1.26 5.76
N THR A 151 -19.16 1.78 4.52
CA THR A 151 -18.58 3.10 4.25
C THR A 151 -19.49 4.21 4.73
N GLN A 152 -19.01 5.07 5.63
CA GLN A 152 -19.70 6.29 6.05
C GLN A 152 -19.05 7.53 5.41
N TYR A 153 -19.84 8.39 4.79
CA TYR A 153 -19.37 9.69 4.30
C TYR A 153 -19.67 10.73 5.38
N ARG A 154 -18.70 11.58 5.73
CA ARG A 154 -18.90 12.74 6.61
C ARG A 154 -18.67 14.03 5.84
#